data_AF-A0A9P5YQ29-F1
#
_entry.id   AF-A0A9P5YQ29-F1
#
_cell.length_a   1.000
_cell.length_b   1.000
_cell.length_c   1.000
_cell.angle_alpha   90.00
_cell.angle_beta   90.00
_cell.angle_gamma   90.00
#
_symmetry.space_group_name_H-M   'P 1'
#
loop_
_entity.id
_entity.type
_entity.pdbx_description
1 polymer ?
#
loop_
_entity_poly.entity_id
_entity_poly.type
_entity_poly.pdbx_seq_one_letter_code
_entity_poly.pdbx_strand_id
1 'polypeptide(L)'
;MDVPCLHCGTLHWLNEKLVSSDSNKCPSCFSLCCMEGKIVLPILQLLPEPLCYLLTSDDHAAVKFCEDMWKYNCAFAFTSLGICEQFDQNVEHKGLPIFKIYTEL
;
A
#
# COMPACT_ATOMS: atom_id res chain seq x y z
N MET A 1 -15.51 -2.93 -15.66
CA MET A 1 -14.70 -4.01 -15.04
C MET A 1 -15.69 -5.13 -14.80
N ASP A 2 -15.71 -6.11 -15.68
CA ASP A 2 -16.89 -6.97 -15.83
C ASP A 2 -16.52 -8.46 -15.95
N VAL A 3 -15.22 -8.77 -16.01
CA VAL A 3 -14.72 -10.14 -16.11
C VAL A 3 -14.21 -10.59 -14.75
N PRO A 4 -14.85 -11.57 -14.09
CA PRO A 4 -14.37 -12.10 -12.82
C PRO A 4 -13.14 -12.98 -13.02
N CYS A 5 -12.14 -12.80 -12.16
CA CYS A 5 -11.01 -13.72 -12.07
C CYS A 5 -11.49 -15.11 -11.60
N LEU A 6 -11.00 -16.16 -12.26
CA LEU A 6 -11.34 -17.56 -11.91
C LEU A 6 -10.98 -17.92 -10.45
N HIS A 7 -9.90 -17.36 -9.92
CA HIS A 7 -9.34 -17.77 -8.63
C HIS A 7 -9.90 -16.97 -7.45
N CYS A 8 -10.02 -15.65 -7.57
CA CYS A 8 -10.43 -14.78 -6.46
C CYS A 8 -11.74 -14.01 -6.69
N GLY A 9 -12.34 -14.11 -7.89
CA GLY A 9 -13.59 -13.43 -8.22
C GLY A 9 -13.49 -11.91 -8.40
N THR A 10 -12.29 -11.31 -8.25
CA THR A 10 -12.07 -9.88 -8.49
C THR A 10 -12.43 -9.51 -9.94
N LEU A 11 -13.12 -8.38 -10.12
CA LEU A 11 -13.53 -7.88 -11.42
C LEU A 11 -12.37 -7.16 -12.12
N HIS A 12 -12.13 -7.53 -13.37
CA HIS A 12 -11.08 -6.96 -14.22
C HIS A 12 -11.65 -6.48 -15.55
N TRP A 13 -10.84 -5.72 -16.28
CA TRP A 13 -11.09 -5.49 -17.71
C TRP A 13 -10.58 -6.68 -18.53
N LEU A 14 -11.28 -7.01 -19.60
CA LEU A 14 -10.89 -8.12 -20.48
C LEU A 14 -9.48 -7.94 -21.07
N ASN A 15 -9.04 -6.70 -21.27
CA ASN A 15 -7.73 -6.36 -21.81
C ASN A 15 -6.57 -6.58 -20.81
N GLU A 16 -6.87 -6.76 -19.51
CA GLU A 16 -5.87 -7.11 -18.48
C GLU A 16 -5.57 -8.61 -18.41
N LYS A 17 -6.30 -9.41 -19.20
CA LYS A 17 -6.12 -10.86 -19.24
C LYS A 17 -4.71 -11.19 -19.69
N LEU A 18 -4.11 -12.17 -19.03
CA LEU A 18 -2.79 -12.68 -19.42
C LEU A 18 -2.85 -13.33 -20.81
N VAL A 19 -1.92 -12.91 -21.68
CA VAL A 19 -1.81 -13.37 -23.07
C VAL A 19 -1.26 -14.79 -23.18
N SER A 20 -0.49 -15.23 -22.17
CA SER A 20 0.37 -16.44 -22.20
C SER A 20 -0.24 -17.68 -21.54
N SER A 21 -1.39 -17.57 -20.89
CA SER A 21 -2.06 -18.75 -20.32
C SER A 21 -2.74 -19.51 -21.45
N ASP A 22 -2.38 -20.78 -21.63
CA ASP A 22 -3.10 -21.77 -22.45
C ASP A 22 -4.61 -21.50 -22.33
N SER A 23 -5.20 -20.90 -23.37
CA SER A 23 -6.48 -20.18 -23.26
C SER A 23 -7.63 -21.09 -22.84
N ASN A 24 -7.44 -22.40 -23.03
CA ASN A 24 -8.33 -23.47 -22.62
C ASN A 24 -8.21 -23.85 -21.13
N LYS A 25 -7.07 -23.60 -20.47
CA LYS A 25 -6.86 -23.95 -19.06
C LYS A 25 -7.21 -22.84 -18.08
N CYS A 26 -7.00 -21.57 -18.47
CA CYS A 26 -7.39 -20.44 -17.64
C CYS A 26 -7.95 -19.27 -18.46
N PRO A 27 -9.24 -19.29 -18.80
CA PRO A 27 -9.86 -18.29 -19.65
C PRO A 27 -10.01 -16.90 -18.99
N SER A 28 -9.89 -16.79 -17.66
CA SER A 28 -9.94 -15.52 -16.92
C SER A 28 -8.84 -15.43 -15.84
N CYS A 29 -7.59 -15.73 -16.24
CA CYS A 29 -6.41 -15.51 -15.40
C CYS A 29 -5.90 -14.07 -15.50
N PHE A 30 -5.64 -13.47 -14.34
CA PHE A 30 -5.08 -12.13 -14.18
C PHE A 30 -3.91 -12.20 -13.20
N SER A 31 -2.84 -11.47 -13.48
CA SER A 31 -1.69 -11.39 -12.57
C SER A 31 -1.96 -10.44 -11.40
N LEU A 32 -2.70 -9.35 -11.64
CA LEU A 32 -2.85 -8.22 -10.72
C LEU A 32 -3.55 -8.55 -9.38
N CYS A 33 -4.46 -9.53 -9.34
CA CYS A 33 -5.27 -9.78 -8.13
C CYS A 33 -4.69 -10.89 -7.25
N CYS A 34 -4.52 -12.10 -7.79
CA CYS A 34 -4.17 -13.29 -7.02
C CYS A 34 -2.90 -13.99 -7.54
N MET A 35 -2.17 -13.34 -8.45
CA MET A 35 -0.98 -13.91 -9.09
C MET A 35 -1.28 -15.29 -9.70
N GLU A 36 -2.39 -15.40 -10.46
CA GLU A 36 -2.87 -16.68 -11.01
C GLU A 36 -3.18 -17.74 -9.93
N GLY A 37 -3.73 -17.30 -8.79
CA GLY A 37 -4.10 -18.17 -7.67
C GLY A 37 -2.93 -18.58 -6.77
N LYS A 38 -1.72 -18.01 -6.97
CA LYS A 38 -0.56 -18.25 -6.09
C LYS A 38 -0.74 -17.65 -4.71
N ILE A 39 -1.52 -16.57 -4.59
CA ILE A 39 -1.79 -15.91 -3.32
C ILE A 39 -3.29 -15.87 -3.04
N VAL A 40 -3.64 -16.14 -1.78
CA VAL A 40 -4.99 -15.93 -1.25
C VAL A 40 -5.01 -14.58 -0.57
N LEU A 41 -5.74 -13.61 -1.14
CA LEU A 41 -5.91 -12.32 -0.50
C LEU A 41 -6.78 -12.50 0.74
N PRO A 42 -6.36 -11.96 1.91
CA PRO A 42 -7.22 -11.97 3.08
C PRO A 42 -8.47 -11.14 2.81
N ILE A 43 -9.58 -11.54 3.42
CA ILE A 43 -10.81 -10.75 3.38
C ILE A 43 -10.53 -9.39 4.03
N LEU A 44 -10.93 -8.31 3.35
CA LEU A 44 -10.83 -6.95 3.89
C LEU A 44 -11.54 -6.90 5.24
N GLN A 45 -10.78 -6.60 6.29
CA GLN A 45 -11.34 -6.37 7.61
C GLN A 45 -12.03 -5.00 7.63
N LEU A 46 -13.11 -4.91 8.40
CA LEU A 46 -13.77 -3.63 8.62
C LEU A 46 -12.78 -2.68 9.30
N LEU A 47 -12.74 -1.43 8.83
CA LEU A 47 -11.92 -0.43 9.48
C LEU A 47 -12.38 -0.21 10.92
N PRO A 48 -11.44 -0.01 11.87
CA PRO A 48 -11.81 0.36 13.22
C PRO A 48 -12.43 1.76 13.25
N GLU A 49 -13.39 1.99 14.15
CA GLU A 49 -13.83 3.35 14.50
C GLU A 49 -12.69 4.10 15.22
N PRO A 50 -12.46 5.41 14.94
CA PRO A 50 -13.31 6.32 14.15
C PRO A 50 -13.03 6.36 12.64
N LEU A 51 -12.08 5.56 12.14
CA LEU A 51 -11.64 5.64 10.74
C LEU A 51 -12.70 5.19 9.75
N CYS A 52 -13.49 4.17 10.10
CA CYS A 52 -14.59 3.72 9.24
C CYS A 52 -15.58 4.87 8.99
N TYR A 53 -16.11 5.49 10.05
CA TYR A 53 -16.95 6.68 9.95
C TYR A 53 -16.32 7.81 9.13
N LEU A 54 -15.07 8.18 9.40
CA LEU A 54 -14.39 9.30 8.72
C LEU A 54 -14.18 9.08 7.21
N LEU A 55 -14.10 7.81 6.77
CA LEU A 55 -13.86 7.47 5.36
C LEU A 55 -15.13 7.11 4.58
N THR A 56 -16.27 6.91 5.26
CA THR A 56 -17.51 6.42 4.63
C THR A 56 -18.73 7.30 4.85
N SER A 57 -18.71 8.18 5.88
CA SER A 57 -19.82 9.10 6.16
C SER A 57 -19.79 10.32 5.24
N ASP A 58 -20.98 10.86 4.94
CA ASP A 58 -21.18 12.14 4.24
C ASP A 58 -21.22 13.34 5.22
N ASP A 59 -20.97 13.10 6.51
CA ASP A 59 -20.91 14.16 7.51
C ASP A 59 -19.77 15.14 7.21
N HIS A 60 -20.00 16.43 7.52
CA HIS A 60 -19.04 17.50 7.25
C HIS A 60 -17.64 17.22 7.81
N ALA A 61 -17.54 16.54 8.96
CA ALA A 61 -16.25 16.15 9.55
C ALA A 61 -15.53 15.07 8.73
N ALA A 62 -16.26 14.09 8.21
CA ALA A 62 -15.72 13.01 7.38
C ALA A 62 -15.28 13.52 6.00
N VAL A 63 -16.10 14.37 5.38
CA VAL A 63 -15.76 15.03 4.11
C VAL A 63 -14.48 15.85 4.26
N LYS A 64 -14.43 16.71 5.29
CA LYS A 64 -13.25 17.54 5.57
C LYS A 64 -12.01 16.70 5.87
N PHE A 65 -12.16 15.59 6.60
CA PHE A 65 -11.05 14.66 6.85
C PHE A 65 -10.48 14.09 5.55
N CYS A 66 -11.35 13.67 4.62
CA CYS A 66 -10.92 13.19 3.30
C CYS A 66 -10.23 14.28 2.47
N GLU A 67 -10.76 15.51 2.46
CA GLU A 67 -10.15 16.66 1.77
C GLU A 67 -8.76 17.01 2.33
N ASP A 68 -8.60 16.91 3.65
CA ASP A 68 -7.37 17.22 4.36
C ASP A 68 -6.42 16.01 4.50
N MET A 69 -6.76 14.83 3.94
CA MET A 69 -5.98 13.59 4.06
C MET A 69 -4.52 13.77 3.65
N TRP A 70 -4.26 14.54 2.58
CA TRP A 70 -2.91 14.84 2.12
C TRP A 70 -2.11 15.65 3.15
N LYS A 71 -2.76 16.56 3.90
CA LYS A 71 -2.11 17.37 4.94
C LYS A 71 -1.67 16.50 6.10
N TYR A 72 -2.53 15.58 6.53
CA TYR A 72 -2.20 14.60 7.55
C TYR A 72 -1.03 13.72 7.10
N ASN A 73 -1.10 13.17 5.88
CA ASN A 73 0.00 12.36 5.33
C ASN A 73 1.31 13.15 5.24
N CYS A 74 1.27 14.42 4.81
CA CYS A 74 2.45 15.29 4.79
C CYS A 74 3.01 15.57 6.19
N ALA A 75 2.16 15.78 7.19
CA ALA A 75 2.60 15.98 8.57
C ALA A 75 3.23 14.70 9.16
N PHE A 76 2.67 13.53 8.84
CA PHE A 76 3.18 12.24 9.31
C PHE A 76 4.39 11.73 8.51
N ALA A 77 4.62 12.20 7.27
CA ALA A 77 5.79 11.82 6.47
C ALA A 77 7.13 12.14 7.18
N PHE A 78 7.14 13.11 8.10
CA PHE A 78 8.34 13.44 8.88
C PHE A 78 8.51 12.61 10.16
N THR A 79 7.57 11.70 10.47
CA THR A 79 7.59 10.92 11.72
C THR A 79 8.34 9.59 11.61
N SER A 80 8.62 9.09 10.40
CA SER A 80 9.56 7.97 10.20
C SER A 80 10.97 8.48 9.91
N LEU A 81 11.59 9.13 10.89
CA LEU A 81 13.03 9.32 10.84
C LEU A 81 13.67 7.97 11.16
N GLY A 82 14.15 7.28 10.13
CA GLY A 82 15.08 6.15 10.28
C GLY A 82 16.41 6.69 10.79
N ILE A 83 16.50 6.98 12.09
CA ILE A 83 17.74 7.42 12.72
C ILE A 83 18.57 6.16 12.99
N CYS A 84 19.56 5.92 12.14
CA CYS A 84 20.58 4.93 12.40
C CYS A 84 21.81 5.65 12.96
N GLU A 85 22.00 5.59 14.28
CA GLU A 85 23.22 6.14 14.93
C GLU A 85 24.42 5.28 14.51
N GLN A 86 25.11 5.68 13.45
CA GLN A 86 26.39 5.08 13.08
C GLN A 86 27.50 5.74 13.89
N PHE A 87 28.01 5.02 14.89
CA PHE A 87 29.33 5.30 15.46
C PHE A 87 30.38 4.79 14.47
N ASP A 88 30.89 5.67 13.60
CA ASP A 88 32.04 5.34 12.75
C ASP A 88 33.25 5.04 13.66
N GLN A 89 33.56 3.76 13.88
CA GLN A 89 34.74 3.32 14.64
C GLN A 89 36.07 3.57 13.90
N ASN A 90 36.06 4.22 12.74
CA ASN A 90 37.21 4.39 11.85
C ASN A 90 37.70 5.83 11.69
N VAL A 91 37.51 6.68 12.70
CA VAL A 91 38.18 7.99 12.72
C VAL A 91 39.02 8.07 13.99
N GLU A 92 40.35 7.94 13.84
CA GLU A 92 41.36 8.14 14.90
C GLU A 92 41.34 9.57 15.51
N HIS A 93 40.38 10.40 15.11
CA HIS A 93 40.12 11.72 15.65
C HIS A 93 38.65 11.78 16.08
N LYS A 94 38.41 12.17 17.34
CA LYS A 94 37.09 12.45 17.92
C LYS A 94 36.34 13.49 17.08
N GLY A 95 35.70 13.06 16.00
CA GLY A 95 34.71 13.83 15.27
C GLY A 95 33.39 13.82 16.06
N LEU A 96 32.65 14.92 15.98
CA LEU A 96 31.30 15.01 16.49
C LEU A 96 30.42 13.93 15.82
N PRO A 97 29.49 13.29 16.55
CA PRO A 97 28.61 12.28 15.97
C PRO A 97 27.86 12.88 14.78
N ILE A 98 27.94 12.19 13.63
CA ILE A 98 27.26 12.60 12.41
C ILE A 98 25.87 11.99 12.43
N PHE A 99 24.84 12.82 12.59
CA PHE A 99 23.46 12.41 12.40
C PHE A 99 23.17 12.30 10.90
N LYS A 100 23.00 11.07 10.40
CA LYS A 100 22.52 10.81 9.03
C LYS A 100 21.04 10.47 9.09
N ILE A 101 20.24 11.25 8.36
CA ILE A 101 18.80 11.00 8.22
C ILE A 101 18.61 10.23 6.91
N TYR A 102 18.08 9.02 6.99
CA TYR A 102 17.59 8.28 5.84
C TYR A 102 16.07 8.48 5.79
N THR A 103 15.59 9.05 4.69
CA THR A 103 14.17 8.96 4.33
C THR A 103 13.99 7.63 3.60
N GLU A 104 13.38 6.65 4.24
CA GLU A 104 12.98 5.42 3.56
C GLU A 104 11.86 5.77 2.54
N LEU A 105 12.10 5.41 1.28
CA LEU A 105 11.10 5.24 0.24
C LEU A 105 10.93 3.75 -0.03
#